data_AF-A0A3E5G0H8-F1
#
_entry.id   AF-A0A3E5G0H8-F1
#
_cell.length_a   1.000
_cell.length_b   1.000
_cell.length_c   1.000
_cell.angle_alpha   90.00
_cell.angle_beta   90.00
_cell.angle_gamma   90.00
#
_symmetry.space_group_name_H-M   'P 1'
#
loop_
_entity.id
_entity.type
_entity.pdbx_description
1 polymer ?
#
loop_
_entity_poly.entity_id
_entity_poly.type
_entity_poly.pdbx_seq_one_letter_code
_entity_poly.pdbx_strand_id
1 'polypeptide(L)'
;MNLLTVLLQAPAAGGGSMMWIMLIAMFVIMYFFMIRPQNKKQKEIANFRKSLQVNQSVITAGGIHGTIKEITDDYIVLEIASNVKIKIDKNSIFADASAAGNQSK
;
A
#
# COMPACT_ATOMS: atom_id res chain seq x y z
N MET A 1 7.38 -32.63 -31.64
CA MET A 1 6.38 -32.44 -30.57
C MET A 1 6.07 -30.94 -30.51
N ASN A 2 4.99 -30.49 -31.17
CA ASN A 2 4.74 -29.06 -31.39
C ASN A 2 4.15 -28.40 -30.13
N LEU A 3 4.71 -27.25 -29.74
CA LEU A 3 4.15 -26.37 -28.68
C LEU A 3 2.70 -25.95 -28.98
N LEU A 4 2.35 -25.85 -30.27
CA LEU A 4 1.00 -25.52 -30.73
C LEU A 4 -0.06 -26.56 -30.30
N THR A 5 0.35 -27.81 -30.10
CA THR A 5 -0.56 -28.92 -29.72
C THR A 5 -0.86 -28.93 -28.23
N VAL A 6 0.02 -28.36 -27.39
CA VAL A 6 -0.15 -28.30 -25.93
C VAL A 6 -1.07 -27.14 -25.51
N LEU A 7 -1.08 -26.03 -26.24
CA LEU A 7 -2.00 -24.91 -25.99
C LEU A 7 -3.43 -25.18 -26.47
N LEU A 8 -3.65 -26.13 -27.38
CA LEU A 8 -4.97 -26.45 -27.92
C LEU A 8 -5.66 -27.64 -27.22
N GLN A 9 -4.93 -28.38 -26.37
CA GLN A 9 -5.53 -29.36 -25.46
C GLN A 9 -5.88 -28.70 -24.12
N ALA A 10 -6.86 -27.79 -24.17
CA ALA A 10 -7.73 -27.63 -23.02
C ALA A 10 -8.48 -28.96 -22.83
N PRO A 11 -8.57 -29.53 -21.62
CA PRO A 11 -9.32 -30.75 -21.39
C PRO A 11 -10.81 -30.47 -21.63
N ALA A 12 -11.27 -30.71 -22.85
CA ALA A 12 -12.67 -30.77 -23.22
C ALA A 12 -13.17 -32.19 -22.93
N ALA A 13 -13.53 -32.46 -21.67
CA ALA A 13 -14.32 -33.63 -21.32
C ALA A 13 -15.05 -33.44 -19.98
N GLY A 14 -16.37 -33.22 -20.03
CA GLY A 14 -17.30 -33.55 -18.95
C GLY A 14 -17.98 -32.39 -18.23
N GLY A 15 -19.23 -32.10 -18.63
CA GLY A 15 -20.26 -31.47 -17.78
C GLY A 15 -20.24 -29.95 -17.71
N GLY A 16 -21.20 -29.29 -18.37
CA GLY A 16 -21.38 -27.84 -18.29
C GLY A 16 -21.43 -27.31 -16.85
N SER A 17 -21.98 -28.07 -15.91
CA SER A 17 -21.97 -27.76 -14.47
C SER A 17 -20.57 -27.75 -13.84
N MET A 18 -19.68 -28.68 -14.21
CA MET A 18 -18.30 -28.74 -13.72
C MET A 18 -17.49 -27.51 -14.18
N MET A 19 -17.76 -27.03 -15.40
CA MET A 19 -17.10 -25.85 -15.96
C MET A 19 -17.53 -24.57 -15.22
N TRP A 20 -18.81 -24.41 -14.91
CA TRP A 20 -19.32 -23.30 -14.09
C TRP A 20 -18.77 -23.33 -12.67
N ILE A 21 -18.66 -24.52 -12.05
CA ILE A 21 -18.08 -24.68 -10.71
C ILE A 21 -16.60 -24.27 -10.71
N MET A 22 -15.81 -24.71 -11.70
CA MET A 22 -14.39 -24.32 -11.80
C MET A 22 -14.22 -22.82 -12.06
N LEU A 23 -15.09 -22.21 -12.86
CA LEU A 23 -15.05 -20.78 -13.16
C LEU A 23 -15.42 -19.94 -11.92
N ILE A 24 -16.47 -20.32 -11.19
CA ILE A 24 -16.84 -19.67 -9.91
C ILE A 24 -15.74 -19.86 -8.87
N ALA A 25 -15.15 -21.06 -8.75
CA ALA A 25 -14.05 -21.33 -7.84
C ALA A 25 -12.82 -20.45 -8.13
N MET A 26 -12.49 -20.25 -9.41
CA MET A 26 -11.41 -19.33 -9.83
C MET A 26 -11.68 -17.89 -9.36
N PHE A 27 -12.89 -17.37 -9.59
CA PHE A 27 -13.27 -16.03 -9.13
C PHE A 27 -13.22 -15.89 -7.61
N VAL A 28 -13.67 -16.91 -6.87
CA VAL A 28 -13.63 -16.92 -5.41
C VAL A 28 -12.19 -16.92 -4.91
N ILE A 29 -11.30 -17.74 -5.49
CA ILE A 29 -9.88 -17.77 -5.11
C ILE A 29 -9.21 -16.44 -5.43
N MET A 30 -9.42 -15.89 -6.62
CA MET A 30 -8.83 -14.61 -7.03
C MET A 30 -9.32 -13.44 -6.15
N TYR A 31 -10.62 -13.40 -5.83
CA TYR A 31 -11.21 -12.42 -4.92
C TYR A 31 -10.61 -12.57 -3.52
N PHE A 32 -10.54 -13.78 -2.99
CA PHE A 32 -10.02 -14.01 -1.63
C PHE A 32 -8.53 -13.71 -1.53
N PHE A 33 -7.73 -14.08 -2.54
CA PHE A 33 -6.29 -13.82 -2.58
C PHE A 33 -5.93 -12.39 -2.91
N MET A 34 -6.73 -11.60 -3.65
CA MET A 34 -6.40 -10.22 -3.95
C MET A 34 -6.99 -9.24 -2.93
N ILE A 35 -8.27 -9.43 -2.55
CA ILE A 35 -8.98 -8.50 -1.68
C ILE A 35 -8.52 -8.60 -0.22
N ARG A 36 -8.17 -9.80 0.26
CA ARG A 36 -7.67 -9.99 1.63
C ARG A 36 -6.32 -9.31 1.88
N PRO A 37 -5.29 -9.47 1.04
CA PRO A 37 -4.04 -8.75 1.23
C PRO A 37 -4.14 -7.26 0.89
N GLN A 38 -4.96 -6.85 -0.09
CA GLN A 38 -5.15 -5.43 -0.37
C GLN A 38 -5.80 -4.70 0.81
N ASN A 39 -6.82 -5.30 1.44
CA ASN A 39 -7.46 -4.72 2.62
C ASN A 39 -6.50 -4.61 3.80
N LYS A 40 -5.52 -5.52 3.94
CA LYS A 40 -4.46 -5.39 4.95
C LYS A 40 -3.53 -4.23 4.65
N LYS A 41 -3.02 -4.11 3.41
CA LYS A 41 -2.13 -3.01 3.01
C LYS A 41 -2.80 -1.63 3.15
N GLN A 42 -4.06 -1.51 2.77
CA GLN A 42 -4.81 -0.26 2.92
C GLN A 42 -5.02 0.11 4.40
N LYS A 43 -5.28 -0.89 5.26
CA LYS A 43 -5.38 -0.67 6.71
C LYS A 43 -4.05 -0.26 7.34
N GLU A 44 -2.94 -0.85 6.92
CA GLU A 44 -1.59 -0.47 7.37
C GLU A 44 -1.26 0.97 6.98
N ILE A 45 -1.55 1.38 5.75
CA ILE A 45 -1.37 2.76 5.30
C ILE A 45 -2.28 3.72 6.08
N ALA A 46 -3.53 3.34 6.33
CA ALA A 46 -4.45 4.14 7.13
C ALA A 46 -4.00 4.26 8.60
N ASN A 47 -3.46 3.19 9.19
CA ASN A 47 -2.90 3.22 10.54
C ASN A 47 -1.63 4.06 10.62
N PHE A 48 -0.78 4.01 9.59
CA PHE A 48 0.40 4.86 9.49
C PHE A 48 0.04 6.35 9.45
N ARG A 49 -1.01 6.71 8.70
CA ARG A 49 -1.56 8.09 8.70
C ARG A 49 -2.10 8.53 10.06
N LYS A 50 -2.53 7.59 10.91
CA LYS A 50 -2.99 7.87 12.29
C LYS A 50 -1.85 7.94 13.30
N SER A 51 -0.70 7.32 13.03
CA SER A 51 0.48 7.42 13.90
C SER A 51 1.27 8.71 13.71
N LEU A 52 0.97 9.50 12.67
CA LEU A 52 1.57 10.82 12.49
C LEU A 52 1.10 11.76 13.60
N GLN A 53 2.05 12.29 14.36
CA GLN A 53 1.81 13.23 15.45
C GLN A 53 2.46 14.58 15.16
N VAL A 54 1.86 15.64 15.71
CA VAL A 54 2.46 16.97 15.70
C VAL A 54 3.78 16.93 16.49
N ASN A 55 4.82 17.61 15.97
CA ASN A 55 6.22 17.57 16.42
C ASN A 55 7.01 16.30 16.11
N GLN A 56 6.54 15.41 15.21
CA GLN A 56 7.40 14.34 14.69
C GLN A 56 8.29 14.83 13.54
N SER A 57 9.53 14.32 13.51
CA SER A 57 10.43 14.41 12.36
C SER A 57 9.98 13.40 11.31
N VAL A 58 9.82 13.87 10.08
CA VAL A 58 9.40 13.05 8.94
C VAL A 58 10.22 13.38 7.71
N ILE A 59 10.25 12.43 6.78
CA ILE A 59 10.85 12.61 5.47
C ILE A 59 9.75 12.59 4.40
N THR A 60 9.80 13.56 3.50
CA THR A 60 8.86 13.63 2.38
C THR A 60 9.32 12.74 1.23
N ALA A 61 8.44 12.45 0.27
CA ALA A 61 8.76 11.69 -0.94
C ALA A 61 9.95 12.26 -1.75
N GLY A 62 10.22 13.56 -1.63
CA GLY A 62 11.33 14.25 -2.28
C GLY A 62 12.64 14.26 -1.49
N GLY A 63 12.72 13.55 -0.35
CA GLY A 63 13.90 13.53 0.52
C GLY A 63 14.05 14.77 1.41
N ILE A 64 13.00 15.59 1.53
CA ILE A 64 13.01 16.76 2.41
C ILE A 64 12.71 16.29 3.84
N HIS A 65 13.61 16.62 4.77
CA HIS A 65 13.42 16.40 6.20
C HIS A 65 12.75 17.62 6.82
N GLY A 66 11.82 17.39 7.74
CA GLY A 66 11.17 18.48 8.46
C GLY A 66 10.37 17.97 9.65
N THR A 67 9.84 18.92 10.42
CA THR A 67 9.00 18.63 11.59
C THR A 67 7.54 18.99 11.32
N ILE A 68 6.62 18.10 11.66
CA ILE A 68 5.19 18.35 11.51
C ILE A 68 4.75 19.42 12.52
N LYS A 69 4.15 20.51 12.05
CA LYS A 69 3.57 21.56 12.91
C LYS A 69 2.06 21.46 13.02
N GLU A 70 1.39 21.09 11.95
CA GLU A 70 -0.07 20.94 11.92
C GLU A 70 -0.45 19.78 11.01
N ILE A 71 -1.46 19.01 11.42
CA ILE A 71 -2.01 17.90 10.64
C ILE A 71 -3.46 18.22 10.35
N THR A 72 -3.81 18.24 9.06
CA THR A 72 -5.20 18.30 8.57
C THR A 72 -5.55 16.96 7.91
N ASP A 73 -6.79 16.78 7.50
CA ASP A 73 -7.23 15.55 6.82
C ASP A 73 -6.59 15.38 5.44
N ASP A 74 -6.49 16.46 4.66
CA ASP A 74 -5.94 16.43 3.30
C ASP A 74 -4.43 16.73 3.26
N TYR A 75 -3.98 17.73 4.00
CA TYR A 75 -2.60 18.21 3.98
C TYR A 75 -1.97 18.32 5.37
N ILE A 76 -0.64 18.39 5.40
CA ILE A 76 0.17 18.57 6.61
C ILE A 76 1.06 19.79 6.40
N VAL A 77 1.23 20.59 7.46
CA VAL A 77 2.16 21.71 7.49
C VAL A 77 3.48 21.22 8.07
N LEU A 78 4.52 21.23 7.24
CA LEU A 78 5.87 20.83 7.60
C LEU A 78 6.76 22.06 7.76
N GLU A 79 7.49 22.14 8.86
CA GLU A 79 8.54 23.14 9.07
C GLU A 79 9.89 22.53 8.70
N ILE A 80 10.55 23.12 7.71
CA ILE A 80 11.83 22.61 7.15
C ILE A 80 13.04 23.43 7.61
N ALA A 81 12.81 24.68 7.99
CA ALA A 81 13.81 25.60 8.53
C ALA A 81 13.09 26.65 9.40
N SER A 82 13.85 27.41 10.18
CA SER A 82 13.29 28.47 11.03
C SER A 82 12.40 29.42 10.23
N ASN A 83 11.11 29.47 10.57
CA ASN A 83 10.07 30.27 9.90
C ASN A 83 9.65 29.80 8.49
N VAL A 84 10.23 28.72 7.95
CA VAL A 84 9.84 28.18 6.64
C VAL A 84 8.88 27.02 6.81
N LYS A 85 7.60 27.28 6.52
CA LYS A 85 6.51 26.30 6.57
C LYS A 85 6.01 26.00 5.17
N ILE A 86 5.87 24.72 4.84
CA ILE A 86 5.36 24.25 3.55
C ILE A 86 4.15 23.34 3.78
N LYS A 87 3.19 23.40 2.85
CA LYS A 87 2.05 22.47 2.83
C LYS A 87 2.36 21.33 1.89
N ILE A 88 2.22 20.11 2.38
CA ILE A 88 2.42 18.88 1.62
C ILE A 88 1.21 17.98 1.82
N ASP A 89 0.80 17.28 0.77
CA ASP A 89 -0.22 16.26 0.85
C ASP A 89 0.16 15.15 1.82
N LYS A 90 -0.81 14.72 2.63
CA LYS A 90 -0.63 13.66 3.62
C LYS A 90 -0.14 12.33 3.01
N ASN A 91 -0.41 12.12 1.72
CA ASN A 91 0.01 10.93 0.97
C ASN A 91 1.52 10.93 0.64
N SER A 92 2.18 12.08 0.72
CA SER A 92 3.58 12.27 0.31
C SER A 92 4.56 12.27 1.49
N ILE A 93 4.11 11.86 2.68
CA ILE A 93 4.91 11.85 3.92
C ILE A 93 5.21 10.41 4.32
N PHE A 94 6.50 10.15 4.54
CA PHE A 94 7.01 8.87 5.01
C PHE A 94 7.65 9.05 6.39
N ALA A 95 7.62 7.98 7.20
CA ALA A 95 8.27 8.02 8.50
C ALA A 95 9.77 8.09 8.29
N ASP A 96 10.40 8.98 9.05
CA ASP A 96 11.85 9.04 9.10
C ASP A 96 12.37 7.78 9.79
N ALA A 97 13.03 6.90 9.03
CA ALA A 97 13.65 5.67 9.55
C ALA A 97 14.76 5.97 10.57
N SER A 98 15.28 7.21 10.60
CA SER A 98 16.27 7.68 11.57
C SER A 98 15.73 7.68 13.01
N ALA A 99 14.41 7.77 13.20
CA ALA A 99 13.78 7.70 14.52
C ALA A 99 13.77 6.26 15.10
N ALA A 100 13.94 5.23 14.26
CA ALA A 100 14.00 3.83 14.69
C ALA A 100 15.44 3.36 15.00
N GLY A 101 16.46 4.11 14.57
CA GLY A 101 17.88 3.74 14.72
C GLY A 101 18.56 4.21 16.00
N ASN A 102 17.95 5.07 16.81
CA ASN A 102 18.62 5.70 17.96
C ASN A 102 18.41 4.96 19.30
N GLN A 103 18.13 3.65 19.27
CA GLN A 103 18.03 2.76 20.45
C GLN A 103 19.24 1.81 20.59
N SER A 104 20.34 2.07 19.89
CA SER A 104 21.59 1.34 20.08
C SER A 104 22.75 2.32 20.19
N LYS A 105 22.90 2.89 21.38
CA LYS A 105 24.22 3.16 21.96
C LYS A 105 24.14 3.27 23.47
#